data_AF-A0A6J1D601-F1
#
_entry.id   AF-A0A6J1D601-F1
#
_cell.length_a   1.000
_cell.length_b   1.000
_cell.length_c   1.000
_cell.angle_alpha   90.00
_cell.angle_beta   90.00
_cell.angle_gamma   90.00
#
_symmetry.space_group_name_H-M   'P 1'
#
loop_
_entity.id
_entity.type
_entity.pdbx_description
1 polymer ?
#
loop_
_entity_poly.entity_id
_entity_poly.type
_entity_poly.pdbx_seq_one_letter_code
_entity_poly.pdbx_strand_id
1 'polypeptide(L)'
;MAKPLLALMFLLYFALHATDDSSDRSTEHSILHRASSEQRTLCSQLVEPAGYPCEEHKIQTKDGFLLGLQRVSSYDGDLKKIKGPPILLLHGLLMAGDAWFLNSAEQSLGFILAENGFDVWIGNVRGTRWSHGHISLSEHDKKFWNWSWEDLALYDLAEMIDYINSLTDRKVYVVGHSQGTIISFVALTQPDIAKKVEAAALLSPISYLDHITAPLVRLMVDLHLDTMILTMGFHQLNFKSDWGTNLLDMLCDQLVDCNNILSSITGKNCYLNGSRFDFFFEFEPHPTSAKNLHHLFQILREKPKHAACPGVGVRMERMSQAIATCN
;
A
#
# COMPACT_ATOMS: atom_id res chain seq x y z
N MET A 1 14.75 -29.81 10.87
CA MET A 1 15.29 -29.21 12.12
C MET A 1 15.43 -27.68 12.06
N ALA A 2 15.49 -27.03 10.89
CA ALA A 2 15.67 -25.57 10.82
C ALA A 2 14.41 -24.71 11.14
N LYS A 3 13.21 -25.11 10.72
CA LYS A 3 11.96 -24.33 10.96
C LYS A 3 11.68 -23.99 12.44
N PRO A 4 11.76 -24.92 13.43
CA PRO A 4 11.49 -24.59 14.82
C PRO A 4 12.55 -23.66 15.43
N LEU A 5 13.81 -23.74 15.00
CA LEU A 5 14.86 -22.82 15.43
C LEU A 5 14.59 -21.40 14.90
N LEU A 6 14.13 -21.30 13.64
CA LEU A 6 13.79 -20.02 13.02
C LEU A 6 12.56 -19.36 13.67
N ALA A 7 11.52 -20.14 13.95
CA ALA A 7 10.37 -19.67 14.75
C ALA A 7 10.82 -19.16 16.12
N LEU A 8 11.70 -19.88 16.82
CA LEU A 8 12.23 -19.45 18.11
C LEU A 8 13.02 -18.14 17.98
N MET A 9 13.81 -17.99 16.91
CA MET A 9 14.56 -16.76 16.63
C MET A 9 13.63 -15.56 16.42
N PHE A 10 12.57 -15.69 15.61
CA PHE A 10 11.58 -14.63 15.45
C PHE A 10 10.82 -14.34 16.74
N LEU A 11 10.44 -15.37 17.50
CA LEU A 11 9.78 -15.19 18.80
C LEU A 11 10.66 -14.40 19.77
N LEU A 12 11.94 -14.76 19.89
CA LEU A 12 12.89 -14.04 20.74
C LEU A 12 13.09 -12.60 20.23
N TYR A 13 13.22 -12.42 18.93
CA TYR A 13 13.40 -11.11 18.31
C TYR A 13 12.23 -10.17 18.65
N PHE A 14 10.99 -10.58 18.36
CA PHE A 14 9.82 -9.76 18.65
C PHE A 14 9.60 -9.60 20.16
N ALA A 15 9.93 -10.59 21.00
CA ALA A 15 9.83 -10.45 22.44
C ALA A 15 10.79 -9.39 23.01
N LEU A 16 11.99 -9.26 22.43
CA LEU A 16 12.96 -8.23 22.82
C LEU A 16 12.53 -6.82 22.41
N HIS A 17 11.78 -6.68 21.33
CA HIS A 17 11.38 -5.37 20.77
C HIS A 17 9.91 -5.01 21.07
N ALA A 18 9.13 -5.89 21.70
CA ALA A 18 7.71 -5.67 22.02
C ALA A 18 7.46 -4.45 22.92
N THR A 19 8.48 -3.97 23.64
CA THR A 19 8.41 -2.78 24.48
C THR A 19 8.82 -1.50 23.76
N ASP A 20 9.43 -1.60 22.58
CA ASP A 20 10.02 -0.49 21.84
C ASP A 20 9.01 0.26 20.95
N ASP A 21 7.76 -0.25 20.87
CA ASP A 21 6.62 0.41 20.22
C ASP A 21 6.25 1.77 20.86
N SER A 22 6.88 2.12 22.00
CA SER A 22 6.58 3.31 22.81
C SER A 22 7.70 4.35 22.90
N SER A 23 8.88 4.12 22.29
CA SER A 23 10.01 5.06 22.39
C SER A 23 10.66 5.37 21.05
N ASP A 24 9.94 6.09 20.20
CA ASP A 24 10.59 6.93 19.19
C ASP A 24 11.24 8.14 19.89
N ARG A 25 12.36 7.89 20.60
CA ARG A 25 13.22 8.97 21.09
C ARG A 25 14.06 9.41 19.91
N SER A 26 13.60 10.46 19.23
CA SER A 26 14.41 11.23 18.30
C SER A 26 15.70 11.69 19.00
N THR A 27 16.80 10.95 18.80
CA THR A 27 18.13 11.45 19.13
C THR A 27 18.47 12.56 18.16
N GLU A 28 18.35 13.80 18.64
CA GLU A 28 18.99 14.96 18.03
C GLU A 28 20.49 14.68 17.86
N HIS A 29 20.92 14.49 16.63
CA HIS A 29 22.30 14.79 16.25
C HIS A 29 22.27 15.94 15.24
N SER A 30 22.52 17.14 15.75
CA SER A 30 22.67 18.34 14.95
C SER A 30 23.88 18.21 14.02
N ILE A 31 23.69 18.54 12.74
CA ILE A 31 24.44 19.51 11.91
C ILE A 31 24.12 19.17 10.45
N LEU A 32 23.08 19.80 9.91
CA LEU A 32 22.95 20.19 8.51
C LEU A 32 21.68 21.05 8.40
N HIS A 33 21.90 22.31 7.99
CA HIS A 33 20.95 23.36 7.66
C HIS A 33 19.47 23.18 8.07
N ARG A 34 19.05 24.01 9.03
CA ARG A 34 17.67 24.40 9.30
C ARG A 34 17.04 25.03 8.05
N ALA A 35 16.64 24.21 7.09
CA ALA A 35 15.62 24.56 6.10
C ALA A 35 14.26 24.61 6.82
N SER A 36 13.37 25.50 6.40
CA SER A 36 12.03 25.64 6.95
C SER A 36 11.32 24.30 7.06
N SER A 37 10.55 24.12 8.12
CA SER A 37 9.70 22.96 8.41
C SER A 37 8.49 22.86 7.47
N GLU A 38 8.70 23.04 6.16
CA GLU A 38 7.71 22.65 5.17
C GLU A 38 7.77 21.12 5.06
N GLN A 39 6.71 20.48 5.52
CA GLN A 39 6.50 19.05 5.38
C GLN A 39 6.52 18.73 3.89
N ARG A 40 7.62 18.16 3.40
CA ARG A 40 7.79 17.83 1.98
C ARG A 40 6.70 16.84 1.57
N THR A 41 5.98 17.14 0.50
CA THR A 41 4.83 16.34 0.04
C THR A 41 5.27 15.39 -1.09
N LEU A 42 4.34 14.58 -1.62
CA LEU A 42 4.64 13.73 -2.76
C LEU A 42 4.89 14.60 -4.01
N CYS A 43 4.04 15.61 -4.22
CA CYS A 43 4.17 16.54 -5.34
C CYS A 43 5.55 17.19 -5.39
N SER A 44 5.99 17.82 -4.29
CA SER A 44 7.24 18.59 -4.27
C SER A 44 8.50 17.73 -4.26
N GLN A 45 8.41 16.45 -3.90
CA GLN A 45 9.56 15.54 -3.87
C GLN A 45 9.77 14.76 -5.16
N LEU A 46 8.69 14.40 -5.86
CA LEU A 46 8.77 13.47 -7.01
C LEU A 46 8.17 14.03 -8.29
N VAL A 47 7.04 14.73 -8.22
CA VAL A 47 6.25 15.09 -9.42
C VAL A 47 6.70 16.42 -10.00
N GLU A 48 6.78 17.47 -9.17
CA GLU A 48 7.20 18.80 -9.60
C GLU A 48 8.68 18.84 -10.04
N PRO A 49 9.63 18.15 -9.37
CA PRO A 49 11.02 18.08 -9.85
C PRO A 49 11.16 17.38 -11.21
N ALA A 50 10.21 16.51 -11.57
CA ALA A 50 10.15 15.89 -12.90
C ALA A 50 9.53 16.81 -13.96
N GLY A 51 9.08 18.02 -13.58
CA GLY A 51 8.50 19.02 -14.46
C GLY A 51 6.97 18.98 -14.56
N TYR A 52 6.29 18.12 -13.80
CA TYR A 52 4.84 17.93 -13.94
C TYR A 52 4.08 18.74 -12.90
N PRO A 53 3.00 19.45 -13.29
CA PRO A 53 2.10 20.10 -12.33
C PRO A 53 1.41 19.06 -11.43
N CYS A 54 1.32 19.37 -10.14
CA CYS A 54 0.77 18.47 -9.14
C CYS A 54 -0.07 19.24 -8.10
N GLU A 55 -1.24 18.71 -7.76
CA GLU A 55 -2.14 19.23 -6.74
C GLU A 55 -2.28 18.22 -5.60
N GLU A 56 -2.17 18.69 -4.35
CA GLU A 56 -2.36 17.89 -3.14
C GLU A 56 -3.80 18.02 -2.64
N HIS A 57 -4.48 16.89 -2.47
CA HIS A 57 -5.84 16.80 -1.95
C HIS A 57 -5.85 15.99 -0.65
N LYS A 58 -6.70 16.40 0.28
CA LYS A 58 -6.96 15.66 1.52
C LYS A 58 -8.44 15.32 1.59
N ILE A 59 -8.75 14.04 1.77
CA ILE A 59 -10.11 13.55 1.96
C ILE A 59 -10.25 12.88 3.33
N GLN A 60 -11.47 12.78 3.83
CA GLN A 60 -11.77 12.14 5.10
C GLN A 60 -12.69 10.95 4.87
N THR A 61 -12.27 9.76 5.32
CA THR A 61 -13.11 8.56 5.27
C THR A 61 -14.23 8.60 6.31
N LYS A 62 -15.28 7.80 6.09
CA LYS A 62 -16.40 7.66 7.04
C LYS A 62 -15.98 7.25 8.45
N ASP A 63 -14.89 6.48 8.56
CA ASP A 63 -14.34 6.05 9.85
C ASP A 63 -13.28 7.00 10.42
N GLY A 64 -12.99 8.13 9.75
CA GLY A 64 -12.23 9.25 10.33
C GLY A 64 -10.76 9.34 9.92
N PHE A 65 -10.27 8.50 9.01
CA PHE A 65 -8.92 8.62 8.46
C PHE A 65 -8.84 9.78 7.46
N LEU A 66 -7.69 10.46 7.45
CA LEU A 66 -7.40 11.56 6.55
C LEU A 66 -6.42 11.07 5.48
N LEU A 67 -6.89 10.90 4.25
CA LEU A 67 -6.11 10.33 3.16
C LEU A 67 -5.55 11.43 2.26
N GLY A 68 -4.32 11.24 1.77
CA GLY A 68 -3.71 12.11 0.78
C GLY A 68 -3.94 11.59 -0.63
N LEU A 69 -4.36 12.46 -1.53
CA LEU A 69 -4.50 12.19 -2.96
C LEU A 69 -3.69 13.22 -3.74
N GLN A 70 -2.97 12.79 -4.77
CA GLN A 70 -2.30 13.72 -5.68
C GLN A 70 -2.99 13.71 -7.03
N ARG A 71 -3.18 14.90 -7.61
CA ARG A 71 -3.71 15.08 -8.96
C ARG A 71 -2.60 15.60 -9.86
N VAL A 72 -2.32 14.91 -10.96
CA VAL A 72 -1.18 15.18 -11.84
C VAL A 72 -1.67 15.42 -13.27
N SER A 73 -1.11 16.44 -13.92
CA SER A 73 -1.36 16.77 -15.33
C SER A 73 -0.11 16.57 -16.18
N SER A 74 -0.26 16.59 -17.52
CA SER A 74 0.87 16.69 -18.45
C SER A 74 1.77 17.89 -18.13
N TYR A 75 3.01 17.85 -18.60
CA TYR A 75 4.04 18.89 -18.38
C TYR A 75 3.55 20.31 -18.75
N ASP A 76 2.95 20.47 -19.94
CA ASP A 76 2.37 21.76 -20.39
C ASP A 76 0.90 21.96 -19.96
N GLY A 77 0.40 21.08 -19.09
CA GLY A 77 -0.97 21.04 -18.65
C GLY A 77 -1.27 22.14 -17.62
N ASP A 78 -2.46 22.73 -17.71
CA ASP A 78 -3.03 23.50 -16.61
C ASP A 78 -4.02 22.60 -15.88
N LEU A 79 -3.76 22.28 -14.61
CA LEU A 79 -4.64 21.45 -13.76
C LEU A 79 -6.09 21.95 -13.74
N LYS A 80 -6.30 23.26 -13.93
CA LYS A 80 -7.63 23.88 -14.01
C LYS A 80 -8.35 23.65 -15.35
N LYS A 81 -7.62 23.21 -16.37
CA LYS A 81 -8.12 22.96 -17.73
C LYS A 81 -8.11 21.49 -18.12
N ILE A 82 -7.67 20.57 -17.24
CA ILE A 82 -7.72 19.14 -17.53
C ILE A 82 -9.16 18.73 -17.79
N LYS A 83 -9.40 18.17 -18.98
CA LYS A 83 -10.67 17.56 -19.39
C LYS A 83 -10.52 16.06 -19.69
N GLY A 84 -9.39 15.47 -19.32
CA GLY A 84 -9.11 14.04 -19.46
C GLY A 84 -10.05 13.18 -18.60
N PRO A 85 -10.31 11.92 -18.98
CA PRO A 85 -11.01 10.99 -18.10
C PRO A 85 -10.21 10.78 -16.80
N PRO A 86 -10.86 10.82 -15.62
CA PRO A 86 -10.18 10.60 -14.35
C PRO A 86 -9.71 9.15 -14.23
N ILE A 87 -8.45 8.96 -13.84
CA ILE A 87 -7.84 7.65 -13.59
C ILE A 87 -7.17 7.63 -12.21
N LEU A 88 -7.63 6.74 -11.35
CA LEU A 88 -7.11 6.55 -10.00
C LEU A 88 -6.11 5.39 -9.97
N LEU A 89 -4.86 5.66 -9.62
CA LEU A 89 -3.81 4.67 -9.41
C LEU A 89 -3.71 4.32 -7.91
N LEU A 90 -3.91 3.03 -7.58
CA LEU A 90 -3.89 2.50 -6.22
C LEU A 90 -2.76 1.48 -6.05
N HIS A 91 -1.87 1.77 -5.09
CA HIS A 91 -0.66 1.01 -4.81
C HIS A 91 -0.91 -0.33 -4.09
N GLY A 92 0.18 -1.09 -3.88
CA GLY A 92 0.18 -2.39 -3.20
C GLY A 92 0.40 -2.33 -1.69
N LEU A 93 0.58 -3.51 -1.08
CA LEU A 93 0.95 -3.67 0.33
C LEU A 93 2.34 -3.07 0.58
N LEU A 94 2.50 -2.33 1.68
CA LEU A 94 3.75 -1.65 2.07
C LEU A 94 4.29 -0.69 1.00
N MET A 95 3.41 -0.20 0.13
CA MET A 95 3.71 0.81 -0.89
C MET A 95 2.94 2.10 -0.60
N ALA A 96 3.22 3.17 -1.33
CA ALA A 96 2.26 4.25 -1.52
C ALA A 96 2.26 4.86 -2.93
N GLY A 97 1.65 6.05 -3.09
CA GLY A 97 1.45 6.72 -4.37
C GLY A 97 2.74 7.09 -5.10
N ASP A 98 3.84 7.25 -4.37
CA ASP A 98 5.18 7.54 -4.91
C ASP A 98 5.67 6.45 -5.87
N ALA A 99 5.28 5.20 -5.64
CA ALA A 99 5.64 4.07 -6.49
C ALA A 99 5.29 4.27 -7.98
N TRP A 100 4.33 5.13 -8.30
CA TRP A 100 3.94 5.47 -9.66
C TRP A 100 4.87 6.48 -10.35
N PHE A 101 5.87 7.00 -9.65
CA PHE A 101 6.78 8.07 -10.08
C PHE A 101 8.27 7.80 -9.83
N LEU A 102 8.66 6.66 -9.22
CA LEU A 102 10.05 6.40 -8.84
C LEU A 102 11.01 6.15 -10.03
N ASN A 103 10.49 5.93 -11.24
CA ASN A 103 11.29 5.82 -12.48
C ASN A 103 11.30 7.14 -13.27
N SER A 104 11.93 7.15 -14.47
CA SER A 104 11.86 8.34 -15.33
C SER A 104 10.43 8.60 -15.82
N ALA A 105 10.17 9.79 -16.36
CA ALA A 105 8.86 10.17 -16.90
C ALA A 105 8.31 9.16 -17.92
N GLU A 106 9.18 8.61 -18.76
CA GLU A 106 8.83 7.66 -19.82
C GLU A 106 8.60 6.23 -19.32
N GLN A 107 8.90 5.96 -18.04
CA GLN A 107 8.85 4.63 -17.43
C GLN A 107 7.86 4.55 -16.25
N SER A 108 7.35 5.68 -15.81
CA SER A 108 6.47 5.82 -14.65
C SER A 108 5.03 6.01 -15.11
N LEU A 109 4.15 5.07 -14.77
CA LEU A 109 2.77 5.05 -15.27
C LEU A 109 2.00 6.34 -14.97
N GLY A 110 2.26 6.99 -13.84
CA GLY A 110 1.62 8.26 -13.48
C GLY A 110 1.91 9.35 -14.50
N PHE A 111 3.18 9.51 -14.91
CA PHE A 111 3.59 10.48 -15.93
C PHE A 111 3.10 10.09 -17.32
N ILE A 112 3.23 8.81 -17.70
CA ILE A 112 2.79 8.31 -19.01
C ILE A 112 1.30 8.59 -19.24
N LEU A 113 0.45 8.34 -18.24
CA LEU A 113 -0.99 8.60 -18.36
C LEU A 113 -1.30 10.10 -18.47
N ALA A 114 -0.59 10.94 -17.72
CA ALA A 114 -0.75 12.38 -17.75
C ALA A 114 -0.42 12.94 -19.14
N GLU A 115 0.69 12.51 -19.75
CA GLU A 115 1.07 12.87 -21.13
C GLU A 115 0.10 12.34 -22.19
N ASN A 116 -0.61 11.24 -21.88
CA ASN A 116 -1.65 10.69 -22.76
C ASN A 116 -3.04 11.31 -22.48
N GLY A 117 -3.11 12.43 -21.77
CA GLY A 117 -4.32 13.24 -21.63
C GLY A 117 -5.33 12.71 -20.62
N PHE A 118 -4.93 11.83 -19.70
CA PHE A 118 -5.75 11.44 -18.56
C PHE A 118 -5.69 12.50 -17.45
N ASP A 119 -6.75 12.58 -16.65
CA ASP A 119 -6.74 13.29 -15.38
C ASP A 119 -6.25 12.33 -14.29
N VAL A 120 -4.95 12.37 -13.97
CA VAL A 120 -4.32 11.33 -13.15
C VAL A 120 -4.48 11.64 -11.67
N TRP A 121 -5.05 10.69 -10.94
CA TRP A 121 -5.22 10.72 -9.50
C TRP A 121 -4.43 9.59 -8.85
N ILE A 122 -3.74 9.91 -7.77
CA ILE A 122 -2.87 8.98 -7.04
C ILE A 122 -3.45 8.81 -5.65
N GLY A 123 -3.92 7.60 -5.35
CA GLY A 123 -4.53 7.29 -4.05
C GLY A 123 -3.50 6.78 -3.06
N ASN A 124 -3.48 7.36 -1.86
CA ASN A 124 -2.70 6.84 -0.73
C ASN A 124 -3.65 6.34 0.36
N VAL A 125 -3.50 5.07 0.75
CA VAL A 125 -4.32 4.50 1.82
C VAL A 125 -3.87 5.00 3.21
N ARG A 126 -4.70 4.77 4.21
CA ARG A 126 -4.40 5.09 5.63
C ARG A 126 -3.07 4.47 6.08
N GLY A 127 -2.37 5.17 6.97
CA GLY A 127 -1.10 4.73 7.56
C GLY A 127 0.14 4.90 6.67
N THR A 128 -0.02 5.26 5.39
CA THR A 128 1.10 5.66 4.54
C THR A 128 1.60 7.07 4.89
N ARG A 129 2.89 7.38 4.65
CA ARG A 129 3.46 8.72 4.95
C ARG A 129 2.81 9.88 4.18
N TRP A 130 2.09 9.58 3.10
CA TRP A 130 1.38 10.56 2.29
C TRP A 130 -0.06 10.78 2.73
N SER A 131 -0.55 9.99 3.68
CA SER A 131 -1.81 10.22 4.38
C SER A 131 -1.56 11.02 5.67
N HIS A 132 -2.61 11.58 6.25
CA HIS A 132 -2.53 12.61 7.29
C HIS A 132 -3.10 12.16 8.63
N GLY A 133 -3.00 10.87 8.93
CA GLY A 133 -3.46 10.29 10.19
C GLY A 133 -4.99 10.18 10.29
N HIS A 134 -5.53 10.52 11.45
CA HIS A 134 -6.94 10.37 11.79
C HIS A 134 -7.43 11.59 12.58
N ILE A 135 -8.71 11.93 12.46
CA ILE A 135 -9.31 13.09 13.14
C ILE A 135 -9.28 13.05 14.68
N SER A 136 -8.91 11.93 15.30
CA SER A 136 -9.09 11.70 16.74
C SER A 136 -8.15 10.66 17.34
N LEU A 137 -7.66 9.71 16.55
CA LEU A 137 -6.73 8.69 17.01
C LEU A 137 -5.29 9.12 16.71
N SER A 138 -4.39 8.88 17.65
CA SER A 138 -2.95 9.05 17.44
C SER A 138 -2.39 7.83 16.71
N GLU A 139 -1.35 8.01 15.90
CA GLU A 139 -0.62 6.89 15.29
C GLU A 139 0.04 5.98 16.34
N HIS A 140 0.25 6.45 17.56
CA HIS A 140 0.73 5.61 18.67
C HIS A 140 -0.38 4.76 19.31
N ASP A 141 -1.65 5.00 18.96
CA ASP A 141 -2.76 4.22 19.50
C ASP A 141 -2.90 2.91 18.74
N LYS A 142 -2.95 1.78 19.47
CA LYS A 142 -3.36 0.47 18.91
C LYS A 142 -4.61 0.53 18.03
N LYS A 143 -5.58 1.37 18.42
CA LYS A 143 -6.85 1.53 17.71
C LYS A 143 -6.67 2.16 16.33
N PHE A 144 -5.69 3.05 16.15
CA PHE A 144 -5.35 3.64 14.86
C PHE A 144 -4.93 2.57 13.85
N TRP A 145 -4.21 1.54 14.28
CA TRP A 145 -3.75 0.46 13.41
C TRP A 145 -4.71 -0.74 13.32
N ASN A 146 -5.93 -0.66 13.85
CA ASN A 146 -6.87 -1.78 13.87
C ASN A 146 -7.70 -1.92 12.59
N TRP A 147 -7.07 -1.94 11.43
CA TRP A 147 -7.71 -2.07 10.12
C TRP A 147 -7.03 -3.13 9.25
N SER A 148 -7.69 -3.57 8.18
CA SER A 148 -7.14 -4.48 7.15
C SER A 148 -7.52 -4.01 5.74
N TRP A 149 -7.12 -4.73 4.71
CA TRP A 149 -7.44 -4.43 3.31
C TRP A 149 -8.96 -4.33 3.04
N GLU A 150 -9.81 -4.95 3.87
CA GLU A 150 -11.27 -4.75 3.79
C GLU A 150 -11.68 -3.32 4.12
N ASP A 151 -11.10 -2.75 5.19
CA ASP A 151 -11.36 -1.36 5.58
C ASP A 151 -10.84 -0.40 4.49
N LEU A 152 -9.70 -0.73 3.88
CA LEU A 152 -9.17 0.03 2.74
C LEU A 152 -10.14 0.00 1.54
N ALA A 153 -10.87 -1.10 1.34
CA ALA A 153 -11.84 -1.22 0.26
C ALA A 153 -13.15 -0.48 0.57
N LEU A 154 -13.67 -0.68 1.78
CA LEU A 154 -14.98 -0.19 2.20
C LEU A 154 -14.98 1.30 2.52
N TYR A 155 -13.85 1.83 2.97
CA TYR A 155 -13.71 3.23 3.37
C TYR A 155 -12.75 3.98 2.45
N ASP A 156 -11.49 3.57 2.32
CA ASP A 156 -10.48 4.39 1.63
C ASP A 156 -10.78 4.52 0.13
N LEU A 157 -10.78 3.40 -0.61
CA LEU A 157 -10.98 3.43 -2.06
C LEU A 157 -12.39 3.93 -2.42
N ALA A 158 -13.40 3.56 -1.63
CA ALA A 158 -14.76 4.04 -1.81
C ALA A 158 -14.83 5.58 -1.71
N GLU A 159 -14.20 6.17 -0.70
CA GLU A 159 -14.16 7.63 -0.51
C GLU A 159 -13.32 8.33 -1.60
N MET A 160 -12.21 7.73 -2.02
CA MET A 160 -11.40 8.26 -3.14
C MET A 160 -12.21 8.34 -4.44
N ILE A 161 -12.90 7.25 -4.80
CA ILE A 161 -13.73 7.20 -6.01
C ILE A 161 -14.87 8.22 -5.91
N ASP A 162 -15.54 8.29 -4.76
CA ASP A 162 -16.64 9.23 -4.53
C ASP A 162 -16.17 10.68 -4.65
N TYR A 163 -15.04 11.01 -4.04
CA TYR A 163 -14.44 12.32 -4.12
C TYR A 163 -14.13 12.73 -5.57
N ILE A 164 -13.38 11.88 -6.30
CA ILE A 164 -12.99 12.16 -7.70
C ILE A 164 -14.22 12.28 -8.60
N ASN A 165 -15.19 11.36 -8.46
CA ASN A 165 -16.43 11.39 -9.22
C ASN A 165 -17.22 12.67 -8.93
N SER A 166 -17.32 13.09 -7.67
CA SER A 166 -18.04 14.32 -7.29
C SER A 166 -17.38 15.59 -7.80
N LEU A 167 -16.04 15.61 -7.84
CA LEU A 167 -15.28 16.77 -8.28
C LEU A 167 -15.28 16.92 -9.81
N THR A 168 -15.25 15.79 -10.53
CA THR A 168 -15.11 15.76 -11.99
C THR A 168 -16.44 15.57 -12.74
N ASP A 169 -17.51 15.15 -12.05
CA ASP A 169 -18.79 14.71 -12.61
C ASP A 169 -18.63 13.61 -13.67
N ARG A 170 -17.64 12.74 -13.48
CA ARG A 170 -17.26 11.68 -14.44
C ARG A 170 -16.96 10.38 -13.74
N LYS A 171 -17.23 9.27 -14.43
CA LYS A 171 -16.81 7.95 -13.97
C LYS A 171 -15.29 7.82 -13.99
N VAL A 172 -14.77 7.08 -13.03
CA VAL A 172 -13.33 6.94 -12.75
C VAL A 172 -12.81 5.63 -13.32
N TYR A 173 -11.67 5.67 -14.01
CA TYR A 173 -10.90 4.47 -14.31
C TYR A 173 -10.05 4.10 -13.09
N VAL A 174 -10.02 2.83 -12.70
CA VAL A 174 -9.23 2.38 -11.53
C VAL A 174 -8.08 1.50 -12.00
N VAL A 175 -6.87 1.78 -11.55
CA VAL A 175 -5.71 0.90 -11.73
C VAL A 175 -5.24 0.46 -10.36
N GLY A 176 -5.35 -0.84 -10.07
CA GLY A 176 -4.85 -1.42 -8.83
C GLY A 176 -3.59 -2.24 -9.09
N HIS A 177 -2.59 -2.15 -8.21
CA HIS A 177 -1.44 -3.06 -8.21
C HIS A 177 -1.40 -3.91 -6.93
N SER A 178 -1.17 -5.23 -7.06
CA SER A 178 -0.99 -6.13 -5.92
C SER A 178 -2.17 -6.00 -4.94
N GLN A 179 -1.96 -5.58 -3.68
CA GLN A 179 -3.06 -5.35 -2.72
C GLN A 179 -4.11 -4.34 -3.22
N GLY A 180 -3.73 -3.34 -4.02
CA GLY A 180 -4.67 -2.42 -4.64
C GLY A 180 -5.74 -3.14 -5.48
N THR A 181 -5.44 -4.34 -5.98
CA THR A 181 -6.41 -5.14 -6.75
C THR A 181 -7.48 -5.81 -5.89
N ILE A 182 -7.13 -6.40 -4.73
CA ILE A 182 -8.13 -6.98 -3.82
C ILE A 182 -9.02 -5.88 -3.22
N ILE A 183 -8.42 -4.72 -2.91
CA ILE A 183 -9.14 -3.52 -2.48
C ILE A 183 -10.15 -3.10 -3.55
N SER A 184 -9.71 -3.05 -4.82
CA SER A 184 -10.58 -2.72 -5.95
C SER A 184 -11.70 -3.74 -6.14
N PHE A 185 -11.41 -5.04 -6.09
CA PHE A 185 -12.44 -6.07 -6.20
C PHE A 185 -13.55 -5.90 -5.16
N VAL A 186 -13.17 -5.71 -3.89
CA VAL A 186 -14.15 -5.57 -2.80
C VAL A 186 -14.90 -4.25 -2.88
N ALA A 187 -14.23 -3.14 -3.19
CA ALA A 187 -14.89 -1.84 -3.36
C ALA A 187 -15.96 -1.88 -4.47
N LEU A 188 -15.66 -2.56 -5.59
CA LEU A 188 -16.57 -2.72 -6.73
C LEU A 188 -17.74 -3.68 -6.47
N THR A 189 -17.76 -4.39 -5.33
CA THR A 189 -18.97 -5.12 -4.91
C THR A 189 -20.06 -4.19 -4.35
N GLN A 190 -19.71 -2.93 -4.02
CA GLN A 190 -20.65 -1.92 -3.56
C GLN A 190 -21.32 -1.24 -4.78
N PRO A 191 -22.64 -1.38 -5.00
CA PRO A 191 -23.29 -0.87 -6.21
C PRO A 191 -23.14 0.65 -6.40
N ASP A 192 -23.13 1.41 -5.30
CA ASP A 192 -22.99 2.86 -5.33
C ASP A 192 -21.58 3.34 -5.71
N ILE A 193 -20.57 2.49 -5.56
CA ILE A 193 -19.20 2.73 -6.00
C ILE A 193 -19.03 2.22 -7.43
N ALA A 194 -19.51 1.01 -7.73
CA ALA A 194 -19.42 0.41 -9.05
C ALA A 194 -20.02 1.30 -10.16
N LYS A 195 -21.15 1.96 -9.89
CA LYS A 195 -21.78 2.89 -10.84
C LYS A 195 -20.92 4.12 -11.19
N LYS A 196 -19.94 4.45 -10.34
CA LYS A 196 -19.00 5.58 -10.50
C LYS A 196 -17.69 5.17 -11.16
N VAL A 197 -17.49 3.89 -11.44
CA VAL A 197 -16.29 3.36 -12.10
C VAL A 197 -16.62 3.02 -13.55
N GLU A 198 -15.75 3.45 -14.46
CA GLU A 198 -15.90 3.17 -15.90
C GLU A 198 -15.29 1.81 -16.25
N ALA A 199 -14.05 1.58 -15.82
CA ALA A 199 -13.36 0.31 -15.97
C ALA A 199 -12.24 0.18 -14.92
N ALA A 200 -11.78 -1.05 -14.68
CA ALA A 200 -10.67 -1.33 -13.79
C ALA A 200 -9.58 -2.16 -14.48
N ALA A 201 -8.32 -1.75 -14.34
CA ALA A 201 -7.14 -2.51 -14.73
C ALA A 201 -6.41 -3.02 -13.48
N LEU A 202 -6.23 -4.34 -13.36
CA LEU A 202 -5.72 -4.97 -12.16
C LEU A 202 -4.37 -5.64 -12.44
N LEU A 203 -3.30 -4.99 -11.98
CA LEU A 203 -1.91 -5.38 -12.20
C LEU A 203 -1.44 -6.33 -11.09
N SER A 204 -0.97 -7.52 -11.45
CA SER A 204 -0.58 -8.59 -10.51
C SER A 204 -1.70 -8.89 -9.49
N PRO A 205 -2.89 -9.32 -9.96
CA PRO A 205 -4.09 -9.38 -9.14
C PRO A 205 -3.97 -10.39 -7.98
N ILE A 206 -4.37 -9.93 -6.80
CA ILE A 206 -4.55 -10.72 -5.59
C ILE A 206 -6.05 -11.06 -5.49
N SER A 207 -6.40 -12.29 -5.83
CA SER A 207 -7.76 -12.83 -5.67
C SER A 207 -7.75 -14.16 -4.93
N TYR A 208 -6.85 -15.06 -5.36
CA TYR A 208 -6.53 -16.31 -4.67
C TYR A 208 -5.02 -16.40 -4.48
N LEU A 209 -4.56 -16.59 -3.24
CA LEU A 209 -3.14 -16.60 -2.90
C LEU A 209 -2.56 -18.00 -2.61
N ASP A 210 -3.39 -19.05 -2.70
CA ASP A 210 -3.03 -20.44 -2.36
C ASP A 210 -1.85 -21.02 -3.19
N HIS A 211 -1.57 -20.42 -4.35
CA HIS A 211 -0.47 -20.82 -5.25
C HIS A 211 0.76 -19.89 -5.20
N ILE A 212 0.87 -18.99 -4.22
CA ILE A 212 2.06 -18.12 -4.13
C ILE A 212 3.35 -18.95 -4.07
N THR A 213 4.37 -18.62 -4.86
CA THR A 213 5.63 -19.38 -4.93
C THR A 213 6.80 -18.66 -4.25
N ALA A 214 6.60 -17.42 -3.80
CA ALA A 214 7.60 -16.63 -3.10
C ALA A 214 8.09 -17.35 -1.83
N PRO A 215 9.36 -17.81 -1.77
CA PRO A 215 9.84 -18.66 -0.68
C PRO A 215 9.79 -17.98 0.69
N LEU A 216 10.13 -16.68 0.75
CA LEU A 216 10.10 -15.92 2.00
C LEU A 216 8.66 -15.78 2.53
N VAL A 217 7.70 -15.49 1.64
CA VAL A 217 6.28 -15.37 2.02
C VAL A 217 5.74 -16.70 2.54
N ARG A 218 6.02 -17.81 1.84
CA ARG A 218 5.63 -19.17 2.29
C ARG A 218 6.20 -19.49 3.67
N LEU A 219 7.47 -19.16 3.90
CA LEU A 219 8.12 -19.38 5.19
C LEU A 219 7.44 -18.56 6.30
N MET A 220 7.17 -17.28 6.08
CA MET A 220 6.49 -16.43 7.06
C MET A 220 5.09 -16.93 7.40
N VAL A 221 4.33 -17.38 6.39
CA VAL A 221 2.99 -17.97 6.57
C VAL A 221 3.04 -19.28 7.35
N ASP A 222 3.94 -20.20 6.98
CA ASP A 222 4.13 -21.49 7.66
C ASP A 222 4.49 -21.30 9.15
N LEU A 223 5.32 -20.30 9.45
CA LEU A 223 5.73 -19.98 10.82
C LEU A 223 4.68 -19.20 11.61
N HIS A 224 3.54 -18.82 11.00
CA HIS A 224 2.50 -18.00 11.63
C HIS A 224 3.05 -16.68 12.20
N LEU A 225 4.00 -16.08 11.49
CA LEU A 225 4.72 -14.88 11.94
C LEU A 225 3.76 -13.72 12.22
N ASP A 226 2.70 -13.59 11.42
CA ASP A 226 1.61 -12.65 11.59
C ASP A 226 0.90 -12.79 12.96
N THR A 227 0.67 -14.03 13.39
CA THR A 227 0.04 -14.31 14.69
C THR A 227 1.00 -14.02 15.83
N MET A 228 2.30 -14.32 15.66
CA MET A 228 3.33 -13.99 16.63
C MET A 228 3.44 -12.48 16.84
N ILE A 229 3.55 -11.71 15.76
CA ILE A 229 3.58 -10.24 15.76
C ILE A 229 2.38 -9.67 16.52
N LEU A 230 1.17 -10.09 16.18
CA LEU A 230 -0.05 -9.62 16.85
C LEU A 230 -0.10 -10.00 18.34
N THR A 231 0.31 -11.22 18.68
CA THR A 231 0.31 -11.72 20.07
C THR A 231 1.31 -10.97 20.94
N MET A 232 2.42 -10.52 20.35
CA MET A 232 3.43 -9.71 21.04
C MET A 232 3.06 -8.23 21.14
N GLY A 233 1.90 -7.83 20.62
CA GLY A 233 1.38 -6.47 20.78
C GLY A 233 1.80 -5.50 19.68
N PHE A 234 2.48 -5.95 18.63
CA PHE A 234 2.79 -5.09 17.49
C PHE A 234 1.53 -4.82 16.67
N HIS A 235 1.25 -3.53 16.44
CA HIS A 235 0.09 -3.10 15.68
C HIS A 235 0.46 -2.37 14.39
N GLN A 236 1.59 -1.68 14.39
CA GLN A 236 2.22 -1.09 13.21
C GLN A 236 3.36 -1.98 12.70
N LEU A 237 3.45 -2.13 11.38
CA LEU A 237 4.60 -2.69 10.69
C LEU A 237 5.25 -1.56 9.90
N ASN A 238 6.29 -0.95 10.48
CA ASN A 238 7.11 0.07 9.84
C ASN A 238 8.53 -0.46 9.69
N PHE A 239 8.91 -0.89 8.49
CA PHE A 239 10.23 -1.46 8.26
C PHE A 239 11.36 -0.42 8.15
N LYS A 240 11.03 0.88 8.28
CA LYS A 240 12.00 1.98 8.36
C LYS A 240 12.26 2.46 9.79
N SER A 241 11.58 1.89 10.80
CA SER A 241 11.93 2.11 12.21
C SER A 241 13.21 1.35 12.57
N ASP A 242 13.83 1.68 13.71
CA ASP A 242 15.05 0.99 14.18
C ASP A 242 14.85 -0.52 14.35
N TRP A 243 13.69 -0.96 14.87
CA TRP A 243 13.39 -2.39 14.93
C TRP A 243 13.13 -2.96 13.52
N GLY A 244 12.45 -2.20 12.65
CA GLY A 244 12.15 -2.64 11.30
C GLY A 244 13.41 -2.88 10.46
N THR A 245 14.38 -1.97 10.53
CA THR A 245 15.66 -2.06 9.83
C THR A 245 16.52 -3.20 10.39
N ASN A 246 16.60 -3.33 11.71
CA ASN A 246 17.30 -4.46 12.35
C ASN A 246 16.68 -5.83 11.97
N LEU A 247 15.34 -5.90 11.83
CA LEU A 247 14.67 -7.11 11.33
C LEU A 247 15.05 -7.39 9.88
N LEU A 248 15.05 -6.37 9.01
CA LEU A 248 15.46 -6.51 7.62
C LEU A 248 16.92 -6.96 7.51
N ASP A 249 17.83 -6.38 8.29
CA ASP A 249 19.25 -6.76 8.33
C ASP A 249 19.41 -8.23 8.75
N MET A 250 18.70 -8.67 9.80
CA MET A 250 18.69 -10.07 10.23
C MET A 250 18.16 -11.00 9.15
N LEU A 251 17.09 -10.62 8.44
CA LEU A 251 16.58 -11.39 7.30
C LEU A 251 17.63 -11.47 6.19
N CYS A 252 18.37 -10.40 5.94
CA CYS A 252 19.40 -10.35 4.92
C CYS A 252 20.66 -11.16 5.26
N ASP A 253 21.05 -11.21 6.52
CA ASP A 253 22.20 -12.02 6.94
C ASP A 253 21.89 -13.52 6.91
N GLN A 254 20.64 -13.90 7.18
CA GLN A 254 20.28 -15.29 7.47
C GLN A 254 19.42 -15.97 6.41
N LEU A 255 18.61 -15.22 5.66
CA LEU A 255 17.50 -15.79 4.88
C LEU A 255 17.43 -15.33 3.42
N VAL A 256 17.86 -14.12 3.08
CA VAL A 256 17.74 -13.55 1.73
C VAL A 256 18.95 -12.73 1.33
N ASP A 257 19.27 -12.69 0.03
CA ASP A 257 20.26 -11.73 -0.47
C ASP A 257 19.62 -10.34 -0.49
N CYS A 258 20.14 -9.40 0.30
CA CYS A 258 19.62 -8.04 0.42
C CYS A 258 19.68 -7.26 -0.89
N ASN A 259 20.65 -7.56 -1.77
CA ASN A 259 20.71 -7.00 -3.12
C ASN A 259 19.56 -7.48 -4.01
N ASN A 260 18.81 -8.49 -3.56
CA ASN A 260 17.72 -9.13 -4.26
C ASN A 260 16.51 -9.41 -3.35
N ILE A 261 16.36 -8.67 -2.25
CA ILE A 261 15.29 -8.88 -1.27
C ILE A 261 13.91 -8.74 -1.93
N LEU A 262 13.78 -7.81 -2.87
CA LEU A 262 12.56 -7.60 -3.64
C LEU A 262 12.17 -8.83 -4.47
N SER A 263 13.14 -9.53 -5.09
CA SER A 263 12.85 -10.78 -5.81
C SER A 263 12.48 -11.95 -4.88
N SER A 264 12.89 -11.90 -3.61
CA SER A 264 12.49 -12.91 -2.63
C SER A 264 11.01 -12.80 -2.23
N ILE A 265 10.42 -11.62 -2.44
CA ILE A 265 9.01 -11.32 -2.18
C ILE A 265 8.19 -11.38 -3.47
N THR A 266 8.70 -10.81 -4.57
CA THR A 266 7.96 -10.63 -5.84
C THR A 266 8.28 -11.68 -6.91
N GLY A 267 9.32 -12.50 -6.69
CA GLY A 267 9.84 -13.46 -7.68
C GLY A 267 11.03 -12.91 -8.46
N LYS A 268 11.80 -13.80 -9.12
CA LYS A 268 12.97 -13.39 -9.92
C LYS A 268 12.57 -12.46 -11.06
N ASN A 269 13.21 -11.30 -11.13
CA ASN A 269 12.98 -10.33 -12.20
C ASN A 269 14.29 -9.99 -12.92
N CYS A 270 14.34 -10.21 -14.23
CA CYS A 270 15.52 -9.94 -15.06
C CYS A 270 15.59 -8.49 -15.58
N TYR A 271 14.54 -7.70 -15.37
CA TYR A 271 14.36 -6.36 -15.94
C TYR A 271 14.50 -5.24 -14.90
N LEU A 272 14.61 -5.57 -13.61
CA LEU A 272 14.83 -4.57 -12.56
C LEU A 272 16.29 -4.10 -12.60
N ASN A 273 16.47 -2.79 -12.73
CA ASN A 273 17.79 -2.18 -12.62
C ASN A 273 18.18 -2.08 -11.13
N GLY A 274 19.11 -2.93 -10.70
CA GLY A 274 19.59 -2.96 -9.32
C GLY A 274 20.19 -1.63 -8.84
N SER A 275 20.71 -0.78 -9.74
CA SER A 275 21.28 0.51 -9.35
C SER A 275 20.24 1.56 -8.93
N ARG A 276 18.93 1.28 -9.09
CA ARG A 276 17.85 2.17 -8.61
C ARG A 276 17.27 1.73 -7.27
N PHE A 277 17.68 0.59 -6.71
CA PHE A 277 17.11 0.10 -5.46
C PHE A 277 17.37 1.06 -4.29
N ASP A 278 18.57 1.64 -4.20
CA ASP A 278 18.88 2.64 -3.16
C ASP A 278 17.87 3.79 -3.19
N PHE A 279 17.57 4.30 -4.40
CA PHE A 279 16.56 5.33 -4.59
C PHE A 279 15.15 4.83 -4.23
N PHE A 280 14.76 3.61 -4.59
CA PHE A 280 13.47 3.07 -4.18
C PHE A 280 13.35 2.96 -2.66
N PHE A 281 14.42 2.56 -1.95
CA PHE A 281 14.42 2.43 -0.50
C PHE A 281 14.43 3.77 0.25
N GLU A 282 14.77 4.88 -0.39
CA GLU A 282 14.53 6.22 0.19
C GLU A 282 13.04 6.47 0.42
N PHE A 283 12.19 5.89 -0.43
CA PHE A 283 10.77 6.12 -0.46
C PHE A 283 9.97 4.96 0.18
N GLU A 284 10.31 3.74 -0.19
CA GLU A 284 9.66 2.50 0.24
C GLU A 284 10.53 1.75 1.28
N PRO A 285 9.97 0.77 2.04
CA PRO A 285 8.56 0.44 2.15
C PRO A 285 7.80 1.44 3.06
N HIS A 286 6.50 1.57 2.81
CA HIS A 286 5.59 2.32 3.67
C HIS A 286 5.01 1.48 4.81
N PRO A 287 4.57 2.10 5.93
CA PRO A 287 3.95 1.37 7.03
C PRO A 287 2.63 0.71 6.65
N THR A 288 2.29 -0.39 7.32
CA THR A 288 0.96 -1.01 7.28
C THR A 288 0.57 -1.56 8.64
N SER A 289 -0.70 -1.88 8.87
CA SER A 289 -1.09 -2.52 10.13
C SER A 289 -0.70 -4.01 10.16
N ALA A 290 -0.33 -4.51 11.33
CA ALA A 290 -0.11 -5.94 11.55
C ALA A 290 -1.40 -6.76 11.28
N LYS A 291 -2.57 -6.17 11.54
CA LYS A 291 -3.87 -6.78 11.23
C LYS A 291 -4.07 -6.96 9.73
N ASN A 292 -3.61 -6.02 8.90
CA ASN A 292 -3.68 -6.13 7.45
C ASN A 292 -2.84 -7.32 6.94
N LEU A 293 -1.60 -7.46 7.43
CA LEU A 293 -0.74 -8.59 7.10
C LEU A 293 -1.34 -9.93 7.57
N HIS A 294 -1.86 -9.97 8.80
CA HIS A 294 -2.55 -11.13 9.34
C HIS A 294 -3.72 -11.58 8.47
N HIS A 295 -4.53 -10.63 8.01
CA HIS A 295 -5.68 -10.94 7.16
C HIS A 295 -5.24 -11.52 5.80
N LEU A 296 -4.19 -10.98 5.17
CA LEU A 296 -3.62 -11.57 3.96
C LEU A 296 -3.06 -12.99 4.20
N PHE A 297 -2.44 -13.22 5.35
CA PHE A 297 -1.91 -14.55 5.70
C PHE A 297 -3.01 -15.57 5.99
N GLN A 298 -4.17 -15.13 6.49
CA GLN A 298 -5.35 -16.00 6.60
C GLN A 298 -5.79 -16.51 5.23
N ILE A 299 -5.89 -15.64 4.22
CA ILE A 299 -6.21 -16.03 2.83
C ILE A 299 -5.19 -17.03 2.29
N LEU A 300 -3.90 -16.84 2.60
CA LEU A 300 -2.82 -17.74 2.18
C LEU A 300 -2.90 -19.15 2.81
N ARG A 301 -3.41 -19.25 4.05
CA ARG A 301 -3.59 -20.52 4.77
C ARG A 301 -4.89 -21.22 4.39
N GLU A 302 -5.92 -20.46 4.05
CA GLU A 302 -7.20 -20.98 3.59
C GLU A 302 -7.05 -21.55 2.17
N LYS A 303 -6.84 -22.88 2.09
CA LYS A 303 -7.04 -23.59 0.81
C LYS A 303 -8.49 -23.34 0.36
N PRO A 304 -8.78 -23.17 -0.94
CA PRO A 304 -10.13 -22.96 -1.43
C PRO A 304 -11.00 -24.19 -1.16
N LYS A 305 -11.57 -24.27 0.04
CA LYS A 305 -12.71 -25.11 0.35
C LYS A 305 -13.91 -24.28 -0.08
N HIS A 306 -14.46 -24.65 -1.24
CA HIS A 306 -15.73 -24.18 -1.81
C HIS A 306 -16.39 -23.04 -1.00
N ALA A 307 -16.21 -21.82 -1.51
CA ALA A 307 -16.78 -20.55 -1.07
C ALA A 307 -17.92 -20.66 -0.03
N ALA A 308 -17.56 -20.71 1.25
CA ALA A 308 -18.47 -20.41 2.34
C ALA A 308 -17.67 -20.18 3.63
N CYS A 309 -17.18 -18.95 3.84
CA CYS A 309 -16.96 -18.49 5.21
C CYS A 309 -18.32 -18.12 5.80
N PRO A 310 -18.81 -18.82 6.84
CA PRO A 310 -20.00 -18.39 7.55
C PRO A 310 -19.62 -17.27 8.51
N GLY A 311 -19.99 -16.03 8.19
CA GLY A 311 -19.96 -14.92 9.16
C GLY A 311 -19.34 -13.59 8.69
N VAL A 312 -18.73 -13.52 7.50
CA VAL A 312 -18.19 -12.27 6.95
C VAL A 312 -18.99 -11.91 5.69
N GLY A 313 -19.62 -10.73 5.73
CA GLY A 313 -20.66 -10.28 4.80
C GLY A 313 -20.21 -9.95 3.37
N VAL A 314 -19.23 -10.64 2.80
CA VAL A 314 -18.90 -10.55 1.36
C VAL A 314 -18.76 -11.95 0.81
N ARG A 315 -19.82 -12.45 0.15
CA ARG A 315 -19.73 -13.70 -0.62
C ARG A 315 -18.74 -13.52 -1.77
N MET A 316 -17.62 -14.22 -1.73
CA MET A 316 -16.66 -14.30 -2.86
C MET A 316 -17.32 -14.75 -4.18
N GLU A 317 -18.45 -15.46 -4.14
CA GLU A 317 -19.26 -15.78 -5.34
C GLU A 317 -19.69 -14.52 -6.10
N ARG A 318 -19.95 -13.40 -5.41
CA ARG A 318 -20.28 -12.12 -6.05
C ARG A 318 -19.09 -11.48 -6.75
N MET A 319 -17.84 -11.75 -6.35
CA MET A 319 -16.65 -11.32 -7.10
C MET A 319 -16.56 -12.02 -8.45
N SER A 320 -16.87 -13.32 -8.53
CA SER A 320 -16.92 -14.02 -9.84
C SER A 320 -18.08 -13.55 -10.72
N GLN A 321 -19.23 -13.21 -10.13
CA GLN A 321 -20.37 -12.67 -10.89
C GLN A 321 -20.13 -11.24 -11.38
N ALA A 322 -19.49 -10.38 -10.57
CA ALA A 322 -19.13 -9.03 -10.98
C ALA A 322 -18.16 -9.02 -12.18
N ILE A 323 -17.22 -9.97 -12.23
CA ILE A 323 -16.32 -10.16 -13.38
C ILE A 323 -17.10 -10.65 -14.61
N ALA A 324 -18.10 -11.51 -14.44
CA ALA A 324 -18.89 -12.05 -15.54
C ALA A 324 -19.89 -11.04 -16.14
N THR A 325 -20.27 -9.99 -15.40
CA THR A 325 -21.21 -8.95 -15.84
C THR A 325 -20.55 -7.72 -16.49
N CYS A 326 -19.22 -7.70 -16.64
CA CYS A 326 -18.48 -6.64 -17.35
C CYS A 326 -18.18 -6.96 -18.83
N ASN A 327 -18.92 -7.89 -19.45
CA ASN A 327 -18.90 -8.13 -20.90
C ASN A 327 -20.20 -7.66 -21.54
#